data_AF-A0A563EZ07-F1
#
_entry.id   AF-A0A563EZ07-F1
#
_cell.length_a   1.000
_cell.length_b   1.000
_cell.length_c   1.000
_cell.angle_alpha   90.00
_cell.angle_beta   90.00
_cell.angle_gamma   90.00
#
_symmetry.space_group_name_H-M   'P 1'
#
loop_
_entity.id
_entity.type
_entity.pdbx_description
1 polymer ?
#
loop_
_entity_poly.entity_id
_entity_poly.type
_entity_poly.pdbx_seq_one_letter_code
_entity_poly.pdbx_strand_id
1 'polypeptide(L)'
;MESQLESLVLVPPFTAWSAHSWKVNQLRHTHSTRRIEHGRIHASVGHVVHRAGGNVRLIAGVAAIFAALALAVPAHADTGPATTTAGSPNKQRTTLEVPAPPSRPLIAAATICLNAHLQDIGWQGWVCGQNGGVATVGTTGQSRRMEALAVTTFGAGGVCAQAHVQDLGWLSQVCVADGAVAAVGTTGQSRRMEALGLGSPGSTTCAEAHLQDIGWQGARCAGPGVVAFVGTTGQSRRMEALRAWLP
;
A
#
# COMPACT_ATOMS: atom_id res chain seq x y z
N MET A 1 -20.51 -4.99 75.09
CA MET A 1 -20.34 -5.44 73.70
C MET A 1 -21.68 -6.02 73.29
N GLU A 2 -22.61 -5.12 72.96
CA GLU A 2 -23.11 -4.83 71.58
C GLU A 2 -24.03 -5.96 71.11
N SER A 3 -25.36 -5.85 71.19
CA SER A 3 -26.32 -4.86 70.64
C SER A 3 -26.55 -4.97 69.12
N GLN A 4 -27.60 -5.74 68.82
CA GLN A 4 -28.69 -5.53 67.86
C GLN A 4 -28.43 -5.66 66.34
N LEU A 5 -29.16 -6.65 65.82
CA LEU A 5 -29.58 -6.87 64.45
C LEU A 5 -30.62 -5.82 64.03
N GLU A 6 -30.63 -5.46 62.74
CA GLU A 6 -31.81 -5.38 61.86
C GLU A 6 -31.52 -4.42 60.69
N SER A 7 -31.64 -4.92 59.46
CA SER A 7 -32.08 -4.15 58.29
C SER A 7 -32.30 -5.12 57.13
N LEU A 8 -33.53 -5.62 57.01
CA LEU A 8 -34.07 -6.20 55.78
C LEU A 8 -34.28 -5.08 54.76
N VAL A 9 -33.67 -5.21 53.58
CA VAL A 9 -34.01 -4.41 52.41
C VAL A 9 -34.68 -5.33 51.39
N LEU A 10 -35.99 -5.13 51.21
CA LEU A 10 -36.76 -5.65 50.09
C LEU A 10 -36.23 -5.04 48.78
N VAL A 11 -35.91 -5.89 47.81
CA VAL A 11 -35.67 -5.50 46.42
C VAL A 11 -36.85 -6.01 45.56
N PRO A 12 -37.57 -5.15 44.81
CA PRO A 12 -38.67 -5.57 43.95
C PRO A 12 -38.18 -6.19 42.62
N PRO A 13 -39.04 -6.98 41.93
CA PRO A 13 -38.64 -7.73 40.74
C PRO A 13 -38.59 -6.84 39.49
N PHE A 14 -37.44 -6.81 38.81
CA PHE A 14 -37.33 -6.22 37.47
C PHE A 14 -37.79 -7.21 36.40
N THR A 15 -38.94 -6.87 35.83
CA THR A 15 -39.43 -7.09 34.46
C THR A 15 -38.55 -7.87 33.47
N ALA A 16 -39.16 -8.92 32.92
CA ALA A 16 -38.75 -9.66 31.73
C ALA A 16 -38.46 -8.74 30.54
N TRP A 17 -37.33 -8.96 29.88
CA TRP A 17 -37.02 -8.38 28.58
C TRP A 17 -37.28 -9.38 27.46
N SER A 18 -38.01 -8.89 26.47
CA SER A 18 -38.42 -9.55 25.23
C SER A 18 -37.22 -10.01 24.39
N ALA A 19 -37.18 -11.30 24.08
CA ALA A 19 -36.30 -11.88 23.08
C ALA A 19 -36.69 -11.35 21.68
N HIS A 20 -35.82 -10.55 21.08
CA HIS A 20 -35.96 -10.18 19.67
C HIS A 20 -35.52 -11.36 18.81
N SER A 21 -36.50 -12.03 18.21
CA SER A 21 -36.31 -13.07 17.20
C SER A 21 -35.70 -12.46 15.94
N TRP A 22 -34.43 -12.77 15.65
CA TRP A 22 -33.88 -12.56 14.32
C TRP A 22 -34.35 -13.70 13.42
N LYS A 23 -35.17 -13.36 12.42
CA LYS A 23 -35.51 -14.27 11.32
C LYS A 23 -34.24 -14.59 10.55
N VAL A 24 -33.72 -15.81 10.73
CA VAL A 24 -32.71 -16.39 9.85
C VAL A 24 -33.39 -16.67 8.51
N ASN A 25 -33.05 -15.88 7.49
CA ASN A 25 -33.51 -16.12 6.13
C ASN A 25 -32.74 -17.34 5.58
N GLN A 26 -33.42 -18.48 5.54
CA GLN A 26 -32.90 -19.74 5.00
C GLN A 26 -32.73 -19.58 3.48
N LEU A 27 -31.50 -19.33 3.03
CA LEU A 27 -31.13 -19.46 1.63
C LEU A 27 -31.16 -20.96 1.26
N ARG A 28 -32.13 -21.33 0.42
CA ARG A 28 -32.25 -22.69 -0.11
C ARG A 28 -31.04 -23.00 -0.99
N HIS A 29 -30.23 -23.96 -0.55
CA HIS A 29 -29.24 -24.62 -1.39
C HIS A 29 -29.94 -25.57 -2.37
N THR A 30 -30.08 -25.18 -3.63
CA THR A 30 -30.40 -26.13 -4.71
C THR A 30 -29.14 -26.94 -5.03
N HIS A 31 -29.14 -28.21 -4.61
CA HIS A 31 -28.16 -29.20 -5.01
C HIS A 31 -28.37 -29.54 -6.50
N SER A 32 -27.41 -29.19 -7.35
CA SER A 32 -27.30 -29.70 -8.71
C SER A 32 -26.35 -30.90 -8.70
N THR A 33 -26.89 -32.11 -8.54
CA THR A 33 -26.13 -33.35 -8.72
C THR A 33 -25.78 -33.53 -10.19
N ARG A 34 -24.52 -33.28 -10.58
CA ARG A 34 -24.00 -33.75 -11.87
C ARG A 34 -23.38 -35.14 -11.70
N ARG A 35 -23.99 -36.07 -12.42
CA ARG A 35 -23.61 -37.45 -12.68
C ARG A 35 -22.17 -37.53 -13.21
N ILE A 36 -21.37 -38.40 -12.61
CA ILE A 36 -20.06 -38.81 -13.11
C ILE A 36 -20.31 -39.83 -14.24
N GLU A 37 -19.88 -39.50 -15.45
CA GLU A 37 -19.73 -40.47 -16.53
C GLU A 37 -18.24 -40.62 -16.86
N HIS A 38 -17.82 -41.88 -16.90
CA HIS A 38 -16.48 -42.32 -17.20
C HIS A 38 -16.17 -42.10 -18.68
N GLY A 39 -15.01 -41.53 -19.01
CA GLY A 39 -14.65 -41.30 -20.41
C GLY A 39 -13.19 -40.93 -20.65
N ARG A 40 -12.32 -41.95 -20.63
CA ARG A 40 -11.16 -42.15 -21.52
C ARG A 40 -10.19 -40.97 -21.74
N ILE A 41 -9.01 -41.11 -21.14
CA ILE A 41 -7.84 -40.24 -21.32
C ILE A 41 -7.23 -40.51 -22.71
N HIS A 42 -7.15 -39.49 -23.56
CA HIS A 42 -6.24 -39.46 -24.70
C HIS A 42 -5.28 -38.29 -24.50
N ALA A 43 -4.02 -38.60 -24.14
CA ALA A 43 -2.93 -37.65 -24.16
C ALA A 43 -2.59 -37.32 -25.63
N SER A 44 -2.82 -36.07 -26.03
CA SER A 44 -2.31 -35.54 -27.29
C SER A 44 -1.32 -34.42 -26.95
N VAL A 45 -0.04 -34.70 -27.21
CA VAL A 45 1.06 -33.74 -27.13
C VAL A 45 0.95 -32.83 -28.34
N GLY A 46 0.43 -31.62 -28.15
CA GLY A 46 0.43 -30.57 -29.16
C GLY A 46 1.77 -29.84 -29.17
N HIS A 47 2.61 -30.12 -30.17
CA HIS A 47 3.77 -29.29 -30.50
C HIS A 47 3.29 -27.94 -31.06
N VAL A 48 3.60 -26.84 -30.37
CA VAL A 48 3.41 -25.48 -30.90
C VAL A 48 4.61 -25.16 -31.81
N VAL A 49 4.35 -25.15 -33.11
CA VAL A 49 5.27 -24.63 -34.13
C VAL A 49 5.07 -23.11 -34.22
N HIS A 50 6.01 -22.32 -33.70
CA HIS A 50 6.07 -20.91 -34.03
C HIS A 50 6.78 -20.75 -35.38
N ARG A 51 6.01 -20.41 -36.41
CA ARG A 51 6.51 -19.93 -37.70
C ARG A 51 6.27 -18.42 -37.75
N ALA A 52 7.32 -17.63 -37.53
CA ALA A 52 7.32 -16.20 -37.80
C ALA A 52 8.35 -15.93 -38.91
N GLY A 53 7.85 -15.80 -40.15
CA GLY A 53 8.60 -15.26 -41.28
C GLY A 53 8.13 -13.83 -41.52
N GLY A 54 9.06 -12.88 -41.66
CA GLY A 54 8.72 -11.47 -41.84
C GLY A 54 9.94 -10.55 -41.98
N ASN A 55 10.70 -10.77 -43.06
CA ASN A 55 11.67 -9.90 -43.74
C ASN A 55 11.84 -8.45 -43.22
N VAL A 56 13.00 -8.15 -42.61
CA VAL A 56 13.51 -6.77 -42.48
C VAL A 56 14.49 -6.52 -43.63
N ARG A 57 14.15 -5.58 -44.51
CA ARG A 57 14.99 -5.14 -45.61
C ARG A 57 16.10 -4.24 -45.08
N LEU A 58 17.36 -4.60 -45.38
CA LEU A 58 18.52 -3.71 -45.30
C LEU A 58 18.29 -2.48 -46.18
N ILE A 59 18.55 -1.29 -45.64
CA ILE A 59 18.88 -0.10 -46.43
C ILE A 59 20.29 0.34 -46.01
N ALA A 60 21.17 0.39 -47.00
CA ALA A 60 22.55 0.82 -46.92
C ALA A 60 22.69 2.33 -47.16
N GLY A 61 23.78 2.91 -46.65
CA GLY A 61 24.27 4.26 -46.97
C GLY A 61 23.67 5.34 -46.07
N VAL A 62 24.41 6.31 -45.51
CA VAL A 62 25.63 6.98 -45.98
C VAL A 62 26.45 7.45 -44.77
N ALA A 63 27.77 7.25 -44.84
CA ALA A 63 28.74 7.83 -43.90
C ALA A 63 28.93 9.33 -44.21
N ALA A 64 28.76 10.19 -43.20
CA ALA A 64 29.17 11.58 -43.25
C ALA A 64 30.19 11.84 -42.14
N ILE A 65 31.45 11.95 -42.56
CA ILE A 65 32.58 12.37 -41.73
C ILE A 65 32.51 13.89 -41.63
N PHE A 66 32.27 14.42 -40.44
CA PHE A 66 32.55 15.83 -40.13
C PHE A 66 33.79 15.89 -39.24
N ALA A 67 34.92 16.19 -39.87
CA ALA A 67 36.13 16.64 -39.19
C ALA A 67 35.94 18.12 -38.82
N ALA A 68 35.72 18.40 -37.54
CA ALA A 68 35.80 19.76 -37.00
C ALA A 68 37.19 19.98 -36.42
N LEU A 69 38.02 20.72 -37.16
CA LEU A 69 39.31 21.23 -36.74
C LEU A 69 39.07 22.44 -35.82
N ALA A 70 39.21 22.26 -34.51
CA ALA A 70 39.15 23.37 -33.57
C ALA A 70 40.57 23.95 -33.39
N LEU A 71 40.76 25.19 -33.84
CA LEU A 71 41.94 25.99 -33.52
C LEU A 71 41.86 26.44 -32.05
N ALA A 72 42.90 26.11 -31.29
CA ALA A 72 43.09 26.54 -29.92
C ALA A 72 43.38 28.05 -29.86
N VAL A 73 42.72 28.75 -28.93
CA VAL A 73 43.08 30.12 -28.50
C VAL A 73 43.51 30.04 -27.03
N PRO A 74 44.64 30.64 -26.62
CA PRO A 74 45.01 30.71 -25.21
C PRO A 74 44.33 31.91 -24.56
N ALA A 75 43.41 31.67 -23.63
CA ALA A 75 42.94 32.72 -22.72
C ALA A 75 43.72 32.60 -21.40
N HIS A 76 44.30 33.72 -21.01
CA HIS A 76 45.21 33.87 -19.89
C HIS A 76 44.50 33.69 -18.55
N ALA A 77 45.28 33.22 -17.58
CA ALA A 77 44.87 33.01 -16.20
C ALA A 77 44.48 34.33 -15.51
N ASP A 78 43.45 34.27 -14.66
CA ASP A 78 43.36 35.13 -13.49
C ASP A 78 43.00 34.28 -12.26
N THR A 79 43.80 34.45 -11.23
CA THR A 79 43.81 33.74 -9.95
C THR A 79 42.96 34.47 -8.91
N GLY A 80 42.09 33.76 -8.20
CA GLY A 80 41.47 34.25 -6.97
C GLY A 80 40.39 33.31 -6.41
N PRO A 81 40.47 32.87 -5.14
CA PRO A 81 39.65 31.78 -4.63
C PRO A 81 38.31 32.32 -4.11
N ALA A 82 37.22 31.99 -4.80
CA ALA A 82 35.88 32.10 -4.26
C ALA A 82 35.32 30.70 -4.02
N THR A 83 35.47 30.22 -2.79
CA THR A 83 34.71 29.10 -2.25
C THR A 83 33.24 29.51 -2.24
N THR A 84 32.54 29.18 -3.32
CA THR A 84 31.08 29.09 -3.35
C THR A 84 30.79 27.66 -3.78
N THR A 85 30.47 26.80 -2.81
CA THR A 85 29.85 25.50 -3.08
C THR A 85 28.45 25.77 -3.63
N ALA A 86 28.38 26.11 -4.92
CA ALA A 86 27.16 26.09 -5.70
C ALA A 86 26.82 24.61 -5.91
N GLY A 87 25.94 24.10 -5.05
CA GLY A 87 25.31 22.81 -5.27
C GLY A 87 24.64 22.81 -6.64
N SER A 88 25.16 21.97 -7.53
CA SER A 88 24.54 21.65 -8.82
C SER A 88 23.06 21.32 -8.63
N PRO A 89 22.12 21.96 -9.35
CA PRO A 89 20.73 21.53 -9.31
C PRO A 89 20.64 20.18 -10.01
N ASN A 90 20.74 19.11 -9.22
CA ASN A 90 20.62 17.74 -9.70
C ASN A 90 19.17 17.48 -10.14
N LYS A 91 18.87 17.79 -11.41
CA LYS A 91 17.77 17.14 -12.13
C LYS A 91 18.12 15.64 -12.15
N GLN A 92 17.22 14.81 -11.60
CA GLN A 92 17.27 13.33 -11.62
C GLN A 92 17.88 12.61 -10.41
N ARG A 93 17.55 13.07 -9.20
CA ARG A 93 17.38 12.12 -8.09
C ARG A 93 15.92 12.09 -7.67
N THR A 94 15.17 11.19 -8.31
CA THR A 94 13.77 10.90 -8.00
C THR A 94 13.71 10.06 -6.72
N THR A 95 14.04 10.68 -5.59
CA THR A 95 13.97 10.06 -4.26
C THR A 95 12.58 10.28 -3.70
N LEU A 96 11.88 9.18 -3.38
CA LEU A 96 10.71 9.23 -2.52
C LEU A 96 11.12 9.95 -1.23
N GLU A 97 10.65 11.19 -1.03
CA GLU A 97 10.99 11.95 0.17
C GLU A 97 10.24 11.34 1.35
N VAL A 98 10.98 10.75 2.28
CA VAL A 98 10.43 9.98 3.40
C VAL A 98 10.15 10.93 4.56
N PRO A 99 8.89 11.07 5.03
CA PRO A 99 8.58 11.90 6.18
C PRO A 99 9.22 11.31 7.45
N ALA A 100 9.69 12.17 8.35
CA ALA A 100 10.23 11.74 9.64
C ALA A 100 9.16 10.94 10.42
N PRO A 101 9.53 9.83 11.11
CA PRO A 101 8.57 9.02 11.84
C PRO A 101 7.91 9.81 12.99
N PRO A 102 6.66 9.48 13.37
CA PRO A 102 6.06 9.97 14.59
C PRO A 102 6.84 9.45 15.81
N SER A 103 6.75 10.15 16.93
CA SER A 103 7.30 9.66 18.20
C SER A 103 6.64 8.34 18.60
N ARG A 104 7.43 7.46 19.22
CA ARG A 104 6.92 6.19 19.74
C ARG A 104 5.82 6.46 20.78
N PRO A 105 4.64 5.84 20.66
CA PRO A 105 3.61 5.92 21.68
C PRO A 105 4.07 5.25 22.97
N LEU A 106 3.67 5.81 24.11
CA LEU A 106 4.05 5.32 25.44
C LEU A 106 3.27 4.06 25.87
N ILE A 107 2.23 3.69 25.13
CA ILE A 107 1.42 2.51 25.40
C ILE A 107 2.13 1.29 24.81
N ALA A 108 2.17 0.18 25.56
CA ALA A 108 2.85 -1.06 25.16
C ALA A 108 2.12 -1.85 24.05
N ALA A 109 1.02 -1.33 23.50
CA ALA A 109 0.22 -2.02 22.51
C ALA A 109 0.73 -1.78 21.08
N ALA A 110 0.45 -2.76 20.23
CA ALA A 110 0.72 -2.66 18.80
C ALA A 110 0.05 -1.39 18.22
N THR A 111 0.85 -0.60 17.50
CA THR A 111 0.43 0.65 16.86
C THR A 111 0.87 0.63 15.40
N ILE A 112 0.00 1.09 14.52
CA ILE A 112 0.34 1.38 13.12
C ILE A 112 0.11 2.86 12.84
N CYS A 113 1.08 3.52 12.22
CA CYS A 113 0.98 4.90 11.79
C CYS A 113 1.14 4.99 10.28
N LEU A 114 0.25 5.73 9.63
CA LEU A 114 0.21 5.92 8.19
C LEU A 114 0.36 7.41 7.87
N ASN A 115 1.01 7.72 6.76
CA ASN A 115 1.01 9.05 6.15
C ASN A 115 0.92 8.85 4.64
N ALA A 116 -0.08 9.44 3.99
CA ALA A 116 -0.28 9.32 2.55
C ALA A 116 0.23 10.57 1.84
N HIS A 117 0.92 10.37 0.72
CA HIS A 117 1.22 11.44 -0.22
C HIS A 117 0.14 11.47 -1.30
N LEU A 118 -0.62 12.54 -1.38
CA LEU A 118 -1.67 12.71 -2.38
C LEU A 118 -1.27 13.70 -3.47
N GLN A 119 -1.85 13.52 -4.65
CA GLN A 119 -1.83 14.52 -5.71
C GLN A 119 -2.27 15.89 -5.19
N ASP A 120 -1.49 16.92 -5.53
CA ASP A 120 -1.72 18.34 -5.26
C ASP A 120 -1.84 18.72 -3.76
N ILE A 121 -1.56 17.79 -2.85
CA ILE A 121 -1.55 18.01 -1.39
C ILE A 121 -0.17 17.68 -0.81
N GLY A 122 0.47 16.63 -1.31
CA GLY A 122 1.68 16.09 -0.71
C GLY A 122 1.38 15.18 0.48
N TRP A 123 2.36 15.07 1.39
CA TRP A 123 2.21 14.30 2.63
C TRP A 123 1.18 14.95 3.56
N GLN A 124 0.15 14.20 3.95
CA GLN A 124 -0.95 14.71 4.78
C GLN A 124 -0.62 14.82 6.28
N GLY A 125 0.46 14.19 6.73
CA GLY A 125 0.80 14.02 8.14
C GLY A 125 0.42 12.64 8.67
N TRP A 126 1.00 12.26 9.82
CA TRP A 126 0.84 10.93 10.39
C TRP A 126 -0.50 10.76 11.11
N VAL A 127 -1.18 9.65 10.82
CA VAL A 127 -2.37 9.17 11.53
C VAL A 127 -2.07 7.80 12.11
N CYS A 128 -2.27 7.63 13.42
CA CYS A 128 -1.93 6.40 14.13
C CYS A 128 -3.17 5.69 14.67
N GLY A 129 -3.24 4.38 14.45
CA GLY A 129 -4.18 3.46 15.06
C GLY A 129 -3.50 2.72 16.20
N GLN A 130 -3.97 2.93 17.43
CA GLN A 130 -3.43 2.35 18.66
C GLN A 130 -4.45 1.40 19.29
N ASN A 131 -4.00 0.35 19.99
CA ASN A 131 -4.88 -0.59 20.72
C ASN A 131 -6.02 -1.16 19.84
N GLY A 132 -5.71 -1.63 18.62
CA GLY A 132 -6.73 -2.09 17.66
C GLY A 132 -7.45 -0.96 16.90
N GLY A 133 -7.13 0.30 17.17
CA GLY A 133 -7.69 1.46 16.47
C GLY A 133 -7.30 1.51 14.99
N VAL A 134 -8.18 2.10 14.17
CA VAL A 134 -8.00 2.23 12.72
C VAL A 134 -7.30 3.53 12.36
N ALA A 135 -6.14 3.43 11.71
CA ALA A 135 -5.52 4.57 11.03
C ALA A 135 -6.18 4.75 9.64
N THR A 136 -6.71 5.94 9.36
CA THR A 136 -7.29 6.28 8.05
C THR A 136 -6.53 7.44 7.43
N VAL A 137 -6.07 7.28 6.19
CA VAL A 137 -5.38 8.32 5.40
C VAL A 137 -5.95 8.39 3.99
N GLY A 138 -5.65 9.48 3.28
CA GLY A 138 -6.17 9.76 1.96
C GLY A 138 -7.46 10.58 1.98
N THR A 139 -8.22 10.51 0.89
CA THR A 139 -9.52 11.19 0.74
C THR A 139 -10.51 10.29 0.01
N THR A 140 -11.79 10.42 0.31
CA THR A 140 -12.86 9.73 -0.42
C THR A 140 -13.68 10.75 -1.20
N GLY A 141 -13.96 10.48 -2.48
CA GLY A 141 -14.85 11.32 -3.29
C GLY A 141 -14.26 12.66 -3.75
N GLN A 142 -13.01 12.98 -3.40
CA GLN A 142 -12.33 14.21 -3.82
C GLN A 142 -11.50 14.05 -5.10
N SER A 143 -11.52 12.85 -5.72
CA SER A 143 -10.77 12.52 -6.93
C SER A 143 -9.25 12.76 -6.83
N ARG A 144 -8.68 12.67 -5.63
CA ARG A 144 -7.24 12.76 -5.39
C ARG A 144 -6.62 11.37 -5.36
N ARG A 145 -5.64 11.11 -6.23
CA ARG A 145 -4.87 9.86 -6.20
C ARG A 145 -3.86 9.86 -5.05
N MET A 146 -3.71 8.73 -4.39
CA MET A 146 -2.51 8.41 -3.61
C MET A 146 -1.35 8.14 -4.58
N GLU A 147 -0.19 8.71 -4.30
CA GLU A 147 1.04 8.52 -5.08
C GLU A 147 2.11 7.75 -4.29
N ALA A 148 2.14 7.94 -2.97
CA ALA A 148 3.01 7.21 -2.05
C ALA A 148 2.38 7.00 -0.68
N LEU A 149 2.93 6.06 0.08
CA LEU A 149 2.60 5.77 1.46
C LEU A 149 3.89 5.69 2.29
N ALA A 150 3.89 6.32 3.45
CA ALA A 150 4.85 6.08 4.51
C ALA A 150 4.12 5.38 5.67
N VAL A 151 4.71 4.29 6.16
CA VAL A 151 4.18 3.51 7.27
C VAL A 151 5.28 3.22 8.29
N THR A 152 4.91 3.27 9.56
CA THR A 152 5.72 2.77 10.67
C THR A 152 4.83 2.03 11.66
N THR A 153 5.42 1.15 12.45
CA THR A 153 4.74 0.41 13.51
C THR A 153 5.53 0.49 14.81
N PHE A 154 4.84 0.22 15.91
CA PHE A 154 5.44 0.04 17.22
C PHE A 154 4.80 -1.16 17.91
N GLY A 155 5.60 -2.02 18.54
CA GLY A 155 5.10 -3.20 19.24
C GLY A 155 4.55 -4.28 18.31
N ALA A 156 4.88 -4.23 17.01
CA ALA A 156 4.43 -5.18 16.00
C ALA A 156 5.59 -5.99 15.41
N GLY A 157 6.84 -5.71 15.79
CA GLY A 157 8.02 -6.36 15.22
C GLY A 157 8.41 -5.82 13.85
N GLY A 158 7.91 -4.63 13.48
CA GLY A 158 8.17 -3.97 12.21
C GLY A 158 7.01 -4.05 11.22
N VAL A 159 7.28 -3.54 10.01
CA VAL A 159 6.31 -3.48 8.92
C VAL A 159 6.98 -3.78 7.59
N CYS A 160 6.27 -4.52 6.75
CA CYS A 160 6.57 -4.71 5.33
C CYS A 160 5.49 -4.03 4.50
N ALA A 161 5.88 -3.22 3.53
CA ALA A 161 4.97 -2.55 2.61
C ALA A 161 5.48 -2.66 1.16
N GLN A 162 4.56 -2.70 0.20
CA GLN A 162 4.88 -2.70 -1.23
C GLN A 162 3.75 -2.01 -2.00
N ALA A 163 4.09 -1.16 -2.97
CA ALA A 163 3.10 -0.46 -3.79
C ALA A 163 3.07 -1.02 -5.22
N HIS A 164 1.87 -1.20 -5.76
CA HIS A 164 1.66 -1.28 -7.21
C HIS A 164 1.39 0.13 -7.73
N VAL A 165 2.26 0.62 -8.61
CA VAL A 165 2.21 1.98 -9.15
C VAL A 165 1.92 1.92 -10.65
N GLN A 166 1.07 2.83 -11.12
CA GLN A 166 0.77 2.99 -12.55
C GLN A 166 2.05 3.00 -13.39
N ASP A 167 2.04 2.23 -14.48
CA ASP A 167 3.11 2.06 -15.49
C ASP A 167 4.42 1.46 -14.96
N LEU A 168 4.55 1.25 -13.64
CA LEU A 168 5.72 0.65 -12.99
C LEU A 168 5.46 -0.75 -12.45
N GLY A 169 4.19 -1.08 -12.20
CA GLY A 169 3.81 -2.33 -11.56
C GLY A 169 4.16 -2.35 -10.08
N TRP A 170 4.41 -3.56 -9.55
CA TRP A 170 4.87 -3.74 -8.18
C TRP A 170 6.33 -3.28 -8.03
N LEU A 171 6.54 -2.25 -7.22
CA LEU A 171 7.88 -1.80 -6.80
C LEU A 171 8.46 -2.77 -5.76
N SER A 172 9.75 -2.70 -5.45
CA SER A 172 10.36 -3.55 -4.41
C SER A 172 9.66 -3.40 -3.05
N GLN A 173 9.46 -4.52 -2.35
CA GLN A 173 8.94 -4.52 -0.98
C GLN A 173 9.96 -3.92 -0.02
N VAL A 174 9.49 -3.08 0.90
CA VAL A 174 10.29 -2.43 1.94
C VAL A 174 9.86 -2.98 3.29
N CYS A 175 10.78 -3.65 3.99
CA CYS A 175 10.57 -4.16 5.33
C CYS A 175 11.50 -3.45 6.31
N VAL A 176 10.96 -2.92 7.39
CA VAL A 176 11.71 -2.18 8.42
C VAL A 176 11.29 -2.62 9.82
N ALA A 177 12.18 -2.46 10.80
CA ALA A 177 11.86 -2.70 12.20
C ALA A 177 10.89 -1.64 12.76
N ASP A 178 10.33 -1.90 13.95
CA ASP A 178 9.49 -0.93 14.64
C ASP A 178 10.22 0.42 14.83
N GLY A 179 9.48 1.51 14.67
CA GLY A 179 9.97 2.89 14.76
C GLY A 179 10.74 3.39 13.55
N ALA A 180 11.10 2.52 12.59
CA ALA A 180 11.61 2.95 11.28
C ALA A 180 10.46 3.14 10.27
N VAL A 181 10.71 3.92 9.21
CA VAL A 181 9.71 4.23 8.19
C VAL A 181 9.94 3.38 6.95
N ALA A 182 8.93 2.59 6.57
CA ALA A 182 8.84 2.02 5.23
C ALA A 182 8.06 2.99 4.34
N ALA A 183 8.72 3.50 3.30
CA ALA A 183 8.10 4.38 2.31
C ALA A 183 8.02 3.67 0.96
N VAL A 184 6.84 3.64 0.35
CA VAL A 184 6.56 2.96 -0.91
C VAL A 184 5.75 3.85 -1.85
N GLY A 185 5.85 3.58 -3.16
CA GLY A 185 5.23 4.39 -4.20
C GLY A 185 6.20 5.42 -4.78
N THR A 186 5.68 6.54 -5.25
CA THR A 186 6.47 7.61 -5.87
C THR A 186 5.94 8.97 -5.50
N THR A 187 6.81 9.97 -5.32
CA THR A 187 6.43 11.37 -5.15
C THR A 187 6.83 12.19 -6.37
N GLY A 188 6.02 13.17 -6.75
CA GLY A 188 6.33 14.13 -7.81
C GLY A 188 6.36 13.56 -9.24
N GLN A 189 5.99 12.29 -9.43
CA GLN A 189 5.98 11.62 -10.75
C GLN A 189 4.60 11.60 -11.41
N SER A 190 3.57 12.13 -10.75
CA SER A 190 2.18 12.09 -11.23
C SER A 190 1.64 10.68 -11.51
N ARG A 191 2.16 9.67 -10.80
CA ARG A 191 1.74 8.27 -10.91
C ARG A 191 0.87 7.88 -9.72
N ARG A 192 -0.28 7.26 -9.98
CA ARG A 192 -1.18 6.73 -8.94
C ARG A 192 -0.67 5.40 -8.39
N MET A 193 -0.89 5.16 -7.11
CA MET A 193 -0.95 3.82 -6.54
C MET A 193 -2.27 3.16 -6.93
N GLU A 194 -2.24 1.87 -7.24
CA GLU A 194 -3.41 1.08 -7.63
C GLU A 194 -3.68 -0.07 -6.65
N ALA A 195 -2.62 -0.60 -6.03
CA ALA A 195 -2.69 -1.61 -4.99
C ALA A 195 -1.57 -1.45 -3.96
N LEU A 196 -1.76 -2.06 -2.80
CA LEU A 196 -0.82 -2.08 -1.69
C LEU A 196 -0.73 -3.48 -1.10
N GLY A 197 0.49 -3.95 -0.85
CA GLY A 197 0.78 -5.02 0.10
C GLY A 197 1.21 -4.41 1.43
N LEU A 198 0.61 -4.84 2.53
CA LEU A 198 0.96 -4.40 3.88
C LEU A 198 0.94 -5.58 4.87
N GLY A 199 1.98 -5.75 5.67
CA GLY A 199 2.09 -6.83 6.66
C GLY A 199 3.05 -6.48 7.79
N SER A 200 3.00 -7.27 8.87
CA SER A 200 3.89 -7.11 10.02
C SER A 200 4.46 -8.47 10.43
N PRO A 201 5.75 -8.58 10.81
CA PRO A 201 6.32 -9.85 11.26
C PRO A 201 5.72 -10.37 12.57
N GLY A 202 5.28 -9.49 13.48
CA GLY A 202 4.87 -9.86 14.83
C GLY A 202 3.40 -9.60 15.15
N SER A 203 2.60 -9.13 14.17
CA SER A 203 1.17 -8.91 14.38
C SER A 203 0.34 -9.24 13.15
N THR A 204 -0.94 -9.54 13.36
CA THR A 204 -1.91 -9.58 12.27
C THR A 204 -2.06 -8.15 11.74
N THR A 205 -2.06 -7.99 10.42
CA THR A 205 -2.26 -6.68 9.79
C THR A 205 -3.53 -6.71 8.95
N CYS A 206 -4.44 -5.80 9.23
CA CYS A 206 -5.62 -5.57 8.42
C CYS A 206 -5.48 -4.26 7.64
N ALA A 207 -5.91 -4.28 6.39
CA ALA A 207 -5.97 -3.10 5.53
C ALA A 207 -7.23 -3.09 4.67
N GLU A 208 -7.65 -1.91 4.23
CA GLU A 208 -8.74 -1.71 3.29
C GLU A 208 -8.43 -0.50 2.39
N ALA A 209 -8.62 -0.64 1.08
CA ALA A 209 -8.42 0.43 0.11
C ALA A 209 -9.77 1.00 -0.36
N HIS A 210 -9.83 2.32 -0.51
CA HIS A 210 -10.86 3.01 -1.28
C HIS A 210 -10.34 3.30 -2.68
N LEU A 211 -10.98 2.73 -3.70
CA LEU A 211 -10.60 2.96 -5.10
C LEU A 211 -11.58 3.88 -5.81
N GLN A 212 -11.07 4.61 -6.80
CA GLN A 212 -11.91 5.34 -7.75
C GLN A 212 -13.01 4.44 -8.33
N ASP A 213 -14.24 4.95 -8.36
CA ASP A 213 -15.45 4.34 -8.93
C ASP A 213 -15.88 2.98 -8.32
N ILE A 214 -15.18 2.49 -7.30
CA ILE A 214 -15.51 1.25 -6.57
C ILE A 214 -15.82 1.54 -5.11
N GLY A 215 -15.10 2.49 -4.51
CA GLY A 215 -15.19 2.78 -3.08
C GLY A 215 -14.38 1.78 -2.24
N TRP A 216 -14.80 1.61 -0.99
CA TRP A 216 -14.19 0.68 -0.03
C TRP A 216 -14.47 -0.77 -0.42
N GLN A 217 -13.43 -1.58 -0.56
CA GLN A 217 -13.51 -2.95 -1.11
C GLN A 217 -13.69 -4.07 -0.06
N GLY A 218 -13.88 -3.70 1.21
CA GLY A 218 -13.87 -4.63 2.33
C GLY A 218 -12.46 -4.95 2.81
N ALA A 219 -12.30 -5.07 4.13
CA ALA A 219 -11.04 -5.37 4.77
C ALA A 219 -10.39 -6.66 4.28
N ARG A 220 -9.05 -6.67 4.27
CA ARG A 220 -8.23 -7.88 4.12
C ARG A 220 -7.25 -7.92 5.28
N CYS A 221 -7.19 -9.06 5.97
CA CYS A 221 -6.28 -9.28 7.08
C CYS A 221 -5.33 -10.42 6.75
N ALA A 222 -4.07 -10.26 7.14
CA ALA A 222 -3.04 -11.27 7.04
C ALA A 222 -2.38 -11.47 8.40
N GLY A 223 -2.16 -12.72 8.79
CA GLY A 223 -1.51 -13.04 10.06
C GLY A 223 -0.03 -12.61 10.10
N PRO A 224 0.63 -12.79 11.26
CA PRO A 224 2.04 -12.43 11.43
C PRO A 224 2.93 -13.04 10.35
N GLY A 225 3.84 -12.24 9.79
CA GLY A 225 4.76 -12.63 8.73
C GLY A 225 4.13 -12.74 7.34
N VAL A 226 2.84 -12.44 7.19
CA VAL A 226 2.12 -12.49 5.91
C VAL A 226 1.66 -11.08 5.51
N VAL A 227 1.63 -10.82 4.20
CA VAL A 227 1.23 -9.53 3.62
C VAL A 227 -0.23 -9.58 3.19
N ALA A 228 -1.03 -8.63 3.64
CA ALA A 228 -2.38 -8.39 3.14
C ALA A 228 -2.31 -7.52 1.88
N PHE A 229 -2.96 -7.95 0.81
CA PHE A 229 -3.05 -7.20 -0.44
C PHE A 229 -4.43 -6.54 -0.58
N VAL A 230 -4.43 -5.24 -0.86
CA VAL A 230 -5.63 -4.42 -1.10
C VAL A 230 -5.49 -3.59 -2.37
N GLY A 231 -6.61 -3.17 -2.94
CA GLY A 231 -6.64 -2.48 -4.22
C GLY A 231 -6.71 -3.43 -5.41
N THR A 232 -6.33 -2.95 -6.59
CA THR A 232 -6.40 -3.71 -7.84
C THR A 232 -5.18 -3.47 -8.71
N THR A 233 -4.74 -4.47 -9.45
CA THR A 233 -3.70 -4.33 -10.48
C THR A 233 -4.33 -4.40 -11.88
N GLY A 234 -3.81 -3.61 -12.82
CA GLY A 234 -4.21 -3.67 -14.24
C GLY A 234 -5.61 -3.11 -14.58
N GLN A 235 -6.39 -2.66 -13.59
CA GLN A 235 -7.73 -2.09 -13.81
C GLN A 235 -7.71 -0.57 -14.00
N SER A 236 -6.54 0.06 -13.97
CA SER A 236 -6.37 1.51 -14.06
C SER A 236 -7.15 2.32 -13.01
N ARG A 237 -7.43 1.72 -11.84
CA ARG A 237 -8.13 2.37 -10.73
C ARG A 237 -7.12 2.95 -9.75
N ARG A 238 -7.19 4.25 -9.46
CA ARG A 238 -6.39 4.88 -8.41
C ARG A 238 -6.90 4.49 -7.02
N MET A 239 -5.99 4.26 -6.09
CA MET A 239 -6.27 4.36 -4.66
C MET A 239 -6.47 5.83 -4.30
N GLU A 240 -7.51 6.13 -3.52
CA GLU A 240 -7.81 7.48 -3.02
C GLU A 240 -7.67 7.56 -1.49
N ALA A 241 -7.98 6.46 -0.78
CA ALA A 241 -7.82 6.35 0.66
C ALA A 241 -7.43 4.93 1.09
N LEU A 242 -6.88 4.84 2.30
CA LEU A 242 -6.44 3.60 2.95
C LEU A 242 -6.85 3.61 4.42
N ARG A 243 -7.31 2.46 4.90
CA ARG A 243 -7.44 2.13 6.33
C ARG A 243 -6.49 1.00 6.67
N ALA A 244 -5.86 1.05 7.83
CA ALA A 244 -5.15 -0.09 8.39
C ALA A 244 -5.20 -0.11 9.92
N TRP A 245 -5.13 -1.31 10.49
CA TRP A 245 -5.09 -1.54 11.94
C TRP A 245 -4.40 -2.87 12.26
N LEU A 246 -3.96 -2.98 13.51
CA LEU A 246 -3.38 -4.18 14.11
C LEU A 246 -4.34 -4.64 15.21
N PRO A 247 -5.16 -5.70 14.99
CA PRO A 247 -6.16 -6.16 15.95
C PRO A 247 -5.54 -6.80 17.20
#